data_AF-A0A9D9PWG9-F1
#
_entry.id   AF-A0A9D9PWG9-F1
#
_cell.length_a   1.000
_cell.length_b   1.000
_cell.length_c   1.000
_cell.angle_alpha   90.00
_cell.angle_beta   90.00
_cell.angle_gamma   90.00
#
_symmetry.space_group_name_H-M   'P 1'
#
loop_
_entity.id
_entity.type
_entity.pdbx_description
1 polymer ?
#
loop_
_entity_poly.entity_id
_entity_poly.type
_entity_poly.pdbx_seq_one_letter_code
_entity_poly.pdbx_strand_id
1 'polypeptide(L)' 'ELMPEGIHVANVPIDAAIGWTQEDGSRAHRLAGTAVDDNMADPDRIAETYLQLHRQHRSTWAFEVVLRPWVEKW' A
#
# COMPACT_ATOMS: atom_id res chain seq x y z
N GLU A 1 -2.88 6.58 24.86
CA GLU A 1 -2.73 5.55 23.82
C GLU A 1 -4.11 4.96 23.54
N LEU A 2 -4.49 4.75 22.28
CA LEU A 2 -5.88 4.39 21.92
C LEU A 2 -6.11 2.88 21.68
N MET A 3 -5.05 2.09 21.51
CA MET A 3 -5.18 0.64 21.26
C MET A 3 -5.86 -0.12 22.41
N PRO A 4 -5.53 0.13 23.70
CA PRO A 4 -6.25 -0.48 24.83
C PRO A 4 -7.74 -0.10 24.88
N GLU A 5 -8.12 1.02 24.25
CA GLU A 5 -9.51 1.48 24.12
C GLU A 5 -10.25 0.84 22.94
N GLY A 6 -9.61 -0.11 22.25
CA GLY A 6 -10.20 -0.81 21.11
C GLY A 6 -10.08 -0.06 19.79
N ILE A 7 -9.16 0.91 19.67
CA ILE A 7 -8.90 1.65 18.43
C ILE A 7 -7.60 1.15 17.79
N HIS A 8 -7.70 0.53 16.62
CA HIS A 8 -6.55 0.07 15.85
C HIS A 8 -5.90 1.25 15.10
N VAL A 9 -4.82 1.78 15.67
CA VAL A 9 -3.97 2.77 14.99
C VAL A 9 -2.88 2.03 14.21
N ALA A 10 -2.76 2.30 12.91
CA ALA A 10 -1.73 1.74 12.04
C ALA A 10 -1.12 2.82 11.13
N ASN A 11 0.19 2.72 10.92
CA ASN A 11 0.96 3.51 9.96
C ASN A 11 1.25 2.64 8.72
N VAL A 12 1.01 3.18 7.52
CA VAL A 12 1.29 2.45 6.27
C VAL A 12 2.14 3.33 5.37
N PRO A 13 3.48 3.40 5.59
CA PRO A 13 4.37 4.11 4.70
C PRO A 13 4.37 3.45 3.31
N ILE A 14 4.19 4.26 2.27
CA ILE A 14 4.25 3.83 0.88
C ILE A 14 5.47 4.50 0.26
N ASP A 15 6.53 3.73 0.07
CA ASP A 15 7.77 4.16 -0.55
C ASP A 15 7.81 3.64 -1.99
N ALA A 16 7.02 4.31 -2.83
CA ALA A 16 6.81 3.94 -4.23
C ALA A 16 6.13 5.07 -5.00
N ALA A 17 6.39 5.16 -6.31
CA ALA A 17 5.43 5.82 -7.20
C ALA A 17 4.15 4.97 -7.29
N ILE A 18 2.98 5.61 -7.15
CA ILE A 18 1.68 4.94 -7.29
C ILE A 18 1.18 5.13 -8.71
N GLY A 19 1.02 4.02 -9.45
CA GLY A 19 0.55 4.04 -10.83
C GLY A 19 -0.97 4.07 -10.89
N TRP A 20 -1.57 5.12 -11.44
CA TRP A 20 -3.01 5.21 -11.67
C TRP A 20 -3.40 4.40 -12.90
N THR A 21 -4.48 3.62 -12.80
CA THR A 21 -5.03 2.82 -13.91
C THR A 21 -5.64 3.70 -15.00
N GLN A 22 -5.05 3.66 -16.18
CA GLN A 22 -5.48 4.39 -17.37
C GLN A 22 -6.65 3.68 -18.07
N GLU A 23 -7.28 4.36 -19.04
CA GLU A 23 -8.41 3.80 -19.81
C GLU A 23 -8.04 2.54 -20.61
N ASP A 24 -6.78 2.41 -21.01
CA ASP A 24 -6.25 1.25 -21.75
C ASP A 24 -5.82 0.07 -20.85
N GLY A 25 -6.04 0.19 -19.54
CA GLY A 25 -5.65 -0.82 -18.54
C GLY A 25 -4.17 -0.77 -18.14
N SER A 26 -3.35 0.10 -18.74
CA SER A 26 -2.01 0.37 -18.24
C SER A 26 -2.06 1.15 -16.93
N ARG A 27 -0.94 1.20 -16.20
CA ARG A 27 -0.78 2.05 -15.02
C ARG A 27 0.28 3.09 -15.29
N ALA A 28 0.06 4.33 -14.84
CA ALA A 28 1.04 5.40 -15.02
C ALA A 28 1.04 6.39 -13.85
N HIS A 29 2.20 6.95 -13.56
CA HIS A 29 2.39 8.01 -12.61
C HIS A 29 2.86 9.28 -13.31
N ARG A 30 2.34 10.44 -12.89
CA ARG A 30 2.56 11.75 -13.54
C ARG A 30 4.04 12.10 -13.75
N LEU A 31 4.91 11.72 -12.81
CA LEU A 31 6.35 12.03 -12.84
C LEU A 31 7.24 10.81 -13.16
N ALA A 32 6.72 9.60 -13.05
CA ALA A 32 7.51 8.37 -13.23
C ALA A 32 7.18 7.62 -14.53
N GLY A 33 6.20 8.11 -15.31
CA GLY A 33 5.80 7.54 -16.59
C GLY A 33 4.88 6.34 -16.43
N THR A 34 4.83 5.49 -17.45
CA THR A 34 4.06 4.25 -17.46
C THR A 34 4.77 3.17 -16.65
N ALA A 35 4.02 2.41 -15.86
CA ALA A 35 4.51 1.26 -15.12
C ALA A 35 4.99 0.16 -16.07
N VAL A 36 6.08 -0.50 -15.71
CA VAL A 36 6.67 -1.63 -16.44
C VAL A 36 7.03 -2.70 -15.42
N ASP A 37 6.65 -3.95 -15.69
CA ASP A 37 6.99 -5.12 -14.84
C ASP A 37 6.69 -4.90 -13.34
N ASP A 38 5.57 -4.24 -13.02
CA ASP A 38 5.14 -3.92 -11.66
C ASP A 38 6.18 -3.14 -10.82
N ASN A 39 6.96 -2.28 -11.48
CA ASN A 39 7.90 -1.37 -10.83
C ASN A 39 7.26 -0.22 -10.02
N MET A 40 5.93 -0.11 -10.03
CA MET A 40 5.16 0.90 -9.31
C MET A 40 4.12 0.24 -8.40
N ALA A 41 3.76 0.92 -7.31
CA ALA A 41 2.71 0.46 -6.42
C ALA A 41 1.34 0.47 -7.12
N ASP A 42 0.60 -0.62 -6.90
CA ASP A 42 -0.77 -0.77 -7.38
C ASP A 42 -1.78 -0.22 -6.34
N PRO A 43 -2.65 0.74 -6.71
CA PRO A 43 -3.69 1.24 -5.81
C PRO A 43 -4.60 0.15 -5.24
N ASP A 44 -4.96 -0.87 -6.04
CA ASP A 44 -5.86 -1.94 -5.60
C ASP A 44 -5.14 -2.86 -4.60
N ARG A 45 -3.84 -3.09 -4.77
CA ARG A 45 -3.05 -3.88 -3.83
C ARG A 45 -2.76 -3.12 -2.53
N ILE A 46 -2.58 -1.80 -2.61
CA ILE A 46 -2.55 -0.94 -1.42
C ILE A 46 -3.88 -1.04 -0.65
N ALA A 47 -5.01 -0.94 -1.35
CA ALA A 47 -6.33 -1.06 -0.74
C ALA A 47 -6.56 -2.44 -0.09
N GLU A 48 -6.07 -3.50 -0.72
CA GLU A 48 -6.08 -4.85 -0.17
C GLU A 48 -5.30 -4.94 1.15
N THR A 49 -4.13 -4.30 1.27
CA THR A 49 -3.40 -4.19 2.54
C THR A 49 -4.23 -3.48 3.62
N TYR A 50 -4.90 -2.37 3.30
CA TYR A 50 -5.79 -1.70 4.26
C TYR A 50 -6.94 -2.60 4.70
N LEU A 51 -7.52 -3.38 3.78
CA LEU A 51 -8.58 -4.34 4.12
C LEU A 51 -8.08 -5.45 5.04
N GLN A 52 -6.85 -5.93 4.83
CA GLN A 52 -6.20 -6.89 5.71
C GLN A 52 -5.99 -6.32 7.11
N LEU A 53 -5.47 -5.08 7.22
CA LEU A 53 -5.31 -4.37 8.50
C LEU A 53 -6.64 -4.22 9.23
N HIS A 54 -7.68 -3.75 8.53
CA HIS A 54 -9.03 -3.59 9.10
C HIS A 54 -9.62 -4.90 9.67
N ARG A 55 -9.27 -6.04 9.08
CA ARG A 55 -9.76 -7.36 9.48
C ARG A 55 -8.92 -8.05 10.55
N GLN A 56 -7.80 -7.45 10.99
CA GLN A 56 -6.95 -8.05 12.01
C GLN A 56 -7.71 -8.22 13.33
N HIS A 57 -7.57 -9.41 13.92
CA HIS A 57 -8.03 -9.63 15.28
C HIS A 57 -7.22 -8.77 16.25
N ARG A 58 -7.87 -8.19 17.27
CA ARG A 58 -7.24 -7.25 18.23
C ARG A 58 -6.03 -7.79 18.99
N SER A 59 -5.85 -9.11 19.05
CA SER A 59 -4.67 -9.73 19.67
C SER A 59 -3.40 -9.62 18.81
N THR A 60 -3.52 -9.18 17.55
CA THR A 60 -2.44 -9.17 16.56
C THR A 60 -2.52 -7.95 15.65
N TRP A 61 -2.83 -6.78 16.21
CA TRP A 61 -2.82 -5.54 15.45
C TRP A 61 -1.39 -5.15 15.08
N ALA A 62 -1.16 -5.00 13.77
CA ALA A 62 0.05 -4.39 13.26
C ALA A 62 -0.01 -2.88 13.47
N PHE A 63 1.08 -2.31 13.97
CA PHE A 63 1.25 -0.87 14.10
C PHE A 63 1.85 -0.25 12.84
N GLU A 64 2.71 -0.97 12.11
CA GLU A 64 3.34 -0.46 10.89
C GLU A 64 3.43 -1.54 9.81
N VAL A 65 3.12 -1.15 8.57
CA VAL A 65 3.31 -1.97 7.36
C VAL A 65 3.90 -1.09 6.25
N VAL A 66 5.14 -1.34 5.87
CA VAL A 66 5.81 -0.57 4.80
C VAL A 66 5.58 -1.24 3.44
N LEU A 67 5.03 -0.48 2.49
CA LEU A 67 4.75 -0.95 1.13
C LEU A 67 5.80 -0.44 0.15
N ARG A 68 6.37 -1.36 -0.62
CA ARG A 68 7.42 -1.10 -1.62
C ARG A 68 7.26 -2.04 -2.82
N PRO A 69 7.53 -1.59 -4.05
CA PRO A 69 7.57 -2.47 -5.23
C PRO A 69 8.80 -3.36 -5.17
N TRP A 70 8.70 -4.56 -5.76
CA TRP A 70 9.74 -5.58 -5.70
C TRP A 70 10.98 -5.29 -6.57
N VAL A 71 10.85 -4.40 -7.56
CA VAL A 71 11.89 -4.09 -8.56
C VAL A 71 12.96 -3.13 -8.02
N GLU A 72 12.64 -2.30 -7.03
CA GLU A 72 13.58 -1.33 -6.48
C GLU A 72 14.75 -2.03 -5.77
N LYS A 73 15.97 -1.76 -6.25
CA LYS A 73 17.20 -2.18 -5.60
C LYS A 73 17.60 -1.15 -4.55
N TRP A 74 17.75 -1.59 -3.31
CA TRP A 74 18.22 -0.81 -2.17
C TRP A 74 19.56 -1.37 -1.66
#